data_AF-A0AAD7GIX6-F1
#
_entry.id   AF-A0AAD7GIX6-F1
#
_cell.length_a   1.000
_cell.length_b   1.000
_cell.length_c   1.000
_cell.angle_alpha   90.00
_cell.angle_beta   90.00
_cell.angle_gamma   90.00
#
_symmetry.space_group_name_H-M   'P 1'
#
loop_
_entity.id
_entity.type
_entity.pdbx_description
1 polymer ?
#
loop_
_entity_poly.entity_id
_entity_poly.type
_entity_poly.pdbx_seq_one_letter_code
_entity_poly.pdbx_strand_id
1 'polypeptide(L)'
;MSDSEDSGVHLDSSPPECPSYTCEPQWARFLFEEVCHVCDSESPLEHDFLSDPIWWEFGARYCSECCNDQILVDKLPKTLTGGGRDNERRWSGIFPRAANGSYLVKDIDEFMVKQSGNAATNAALMQERREQTEIISDEMDERYPRGSQGRGVQQETLDGLREPIISSKFREAGWGHLIGDATYSLRYYNDLVSIPQPLTDTEWKRIGPKLIAALEAIVKGTLTENLTFPPRIGDVGLIPEVRAVLESDLKAMLTPEDLEAALAPQPPELLARWSNAFGEKLWDHTRTVLGFPDDSARAGDPFGHALAYFTCANGCCQGHFTGLRKLCPRVLYGYDPYTVDSLFSLQRGRRVLEDVVKPYGKDPQITTCAEMDAAPGKLCCMRCKMANQPTSWRDAPAHSAKFHEKWTTLNPRWEVEVEPES
;
A
#
# COMPACT_ATOMS: atom_id res chain seq x y z
N MET A 1 42.61 38.57 -7.37
CA MET A 1 41.36 38.97 -8.03
C MET A 1 41.31 38.14 -9.30
N SER A 2 40.72 36.96 -9.18
CA SER A 2 40.53 36.00 -10.27
C SER A 2 39.07 36.12 -10.69
N ASP A 3 38.86 36.64 -11.89
CA ASP A 3 37.54 36.76 -12.48
C ASP A 3 36.98 35.35 -12.70
N SER A 4 35.96 35.01 -11.92
CA SER A 4 35.15 33.81 -12.14
C SER A 4 34.30 34.08 -13.38
N GLU A 5 34.68 33.46 -14.49
CA GLU A 5 33.88 33.41 -15.71
C GLU A 5 32.56 32.71 -15.39
N ASP A 6 31.51 33.52 -15.25
CA ASP A 6 30.13 33.10 -15.13
C ASP A 6 29.75 32.42 -16.45
N SER A 7 29.76 31.09 -16.46
CA SER A 7 29.25 30.28 -17.56
C SER A 7 27.73 30.39 -17.57
N GLY A 8 27.24 31.56 -18.00
CA GLY A 8 25.84 31.82 -18.21
C GLY A 8 25.29 30.79 -19.16
N VAL A 9 24.46 29.88 -18.65
CA VAL A 9 23.68 28.95 -19.46
C VAL A 9 22.78 29.82 -20.33
N HIS A 10 23.16 29.98 -21.60
CA HIS A 10 22.30 30.56 -22.62
C HIS A 10 21.08 29.65 -22.75
N LEU A 11 20.02 29.98 -22.02
CA LEU A 11 18.71 29.38 -22.23
C LEU A 11 18.24 29.85 -23.61
N ASP A 12 18.34 28.95 -24.59
CA ASP A 12 17.73 29.18 -25.89
C ASP A 12 16.23 29.40 -25.64
N SER A 13 15.76 30.61 -25.89
CA SER A 13 14.48 31.13 -25.38
C SER A 13 13.29 30.82 -26.29
N SER A 14 13.49 29.96 -27.29
CA SER A 14 12.41 29.52 -28.17
C SER A 14 11.59 28.42 -27.49
N PRO A 15 10.25 28.51 -27.54
CA PRO A 15 9.39 27.45 -27.02
C PRO A 15 9.62 26.14 -27.80
N PRO A 16 9.41 24.98 -27.17
CA PRO A 16 9.58 23.71 -27.84
C PRO A 16 8.58 23.57 -28.99
N GLU A 17 9.03 22.98 -30.10
CA GLU A 17 8.19 22.71 -31.27
C GLU A 17 6.98 21.84 -30.91
N CYS A 18 5.87 21.97 -31.65
CA CYS A 18 4.67 21.16 -31.43
C CYS A 18 4.98 19.66 -31.65
N PRO A 19 4.66 18.78 -30.68
CA PRO A 19 4.75 17.32 -30.87
C PRO A 19 3.88 16.86 -32.03
N SER A 20 4.28 15.78 -32.73
CA SER A 20 3.56 15.32 -33.93
C SER A 20 2.18 14.73 -33.64
N TYR A 21 1.97 14.30 -32.39
CA TYR A 21 0.73 13.68 -31.91
C TYR A 21 -0.29 14.68 -31.34
N THR A 22 0.01 15.98 -31.37
CA THR A 22 -0.90 17.05 -30.92
C THR A 22 -0.96 18.18 -31.95
N CYS A 23 -1.99 19.03 -31.88
CA CYS A 23 -2.09 20.19 -32.76
C CYS A 23 -1.53 21.46 -32.07
N GLU A 24 -1.03 22.40 -32.87
CA GLU A 24 -0.40 23.63 -32.36
C GLU A 24 -1.29 24.41 -31.36
N PRO A 25 -2.61 24.56 -31.56
CA PRO A 25 -3.47 25.18 -30.55
C PRO A 25 -3.52 24.43 -29.20
N GLN A 26 -3.59 23.10 -29.23
CA GLN A 26 -3.59 22.28 -28.01
C GLN A 26 -2.23 22.34 -27.30
N TRP A 27 -1.14 22.31 -28.08
CA TRP A 27 0.20 22.43 -27.55
C TRP A 27 0.47 23.80 -26.93
N ALA A 28 0.09 24.88 -27.62
CA ALA A 28 0.21 26.24 -27.11
C ALA A 28 -0.57 26.39 -25.80
N ARG A 29 -1.80 25.86 -25.76
CA ARG A 29 -2.61 25.84 -24.55
C ARG A 29 -1.92 25.12 -23.41
N PHE A 30 -1.36 23.94 -23.65
CA PHE A 30 -0.64 23.17 -22.64
C PHE A 30 0.63 23.86 -22.11
N LEU A 31 1.39 24.52 -22.99
CA LEU A 31 2.62 25.22 -22.63
C LEU A 31 2.40 26.53 -21.89
N PHE A 32 1.43 27.33 -22.35
CA PHE A 32 1.31 28.73 -21.95
C PHE A 32 0.14 29.02 -21.02
N GLU A 33 -0.87 28.15 -20.96
CA GLU A 33 -2.00 28.33 -20.05
C GLU A 33 -1.83 27.49 -18.78
N GLU A 34 -2.16 28.11 -17.64
CA GLU A 34 -2.20 27.45 -16.33
C GLU A 34 -3.63 27.03 -15.96
N VAL A 35 -4.42 26.62 -16.94
CA VAL A 35 -5.82 26.19 -16.75
C VAL A 35 -5.97 24.69 -16.93
N CYS A 36 -7.00 24.12 -16.31
CA CYS A 36 -7.38 22.73 -16.59
C CYS A 36 -7.85 22.58 -18.05
N HIS A 37 -7.39 21.52 -18.73
CA HIS A 37 -7.73 21.21 -20.12
C HIS A 37 -9.19 20.72 -20.30
N VAL A 38 -9.90 20.44 -19.21
CA VAL A 38 -11.27 19.91 -19.22
C VAL A 38 -12.28 20.98 -18.82
N CYS A 39 -12.07 21.63 -17.68
CA CYS A 39 -13.04 22.57 -17.10
C CYS A 39 -12.60 24.04 -17.13
N ASP A 40 -11.42 24.33 -17.70
CA ASP A 40 -10.83 25.67 -17.81
C ASP A 40 -10.60 26.39 -16.47
N SER A 41 -10.62 25.66 -15.34
CA SER A 41 -10.35 26.26 -14.02
C SER A 41 -8.91 26.77 -13.91
N GLU A 42 -8.72 28.00 -13.43
CA GLU A 42 -7.41 28.67 -13.23
C GLU A 42 -6.59 28.11 -12.05
N SER A 43 -7.16 27.24 -11.20
CA SER A 43 -6.46 26.63 -10.05
C SER A 43 -6.32 25.10 -10.18
N PRO A 44 -5.57 24.58 -11.16
CA PRO A 44 -5.22 23.16 -11.17
C PRO A 44 -4.13 22.80 -10.14
N LEU A 45 -3.46 23.80 -9.55
CA LEU A 45 -2.21 23.65 -8.80
C LEU A 45 -2.35 23.63 -7.27
N GLU A 46 -3.46 24.08 -6.69
CA GLU A 46 -3.48 24.38 -5.24
C GLU A 46 -3.72 23.19 -4.30
N HIS A 47 -4.05 21.99 -4.81
CA HIS A 47 -4.67 20.97 -3.93
C HIS A 47 -3.97 19.64 -3.69
N ASP A 48 -2.86 19.29 -4.34
CA ASP A 48 -2.08 18.14 -3.85
C ASP A 48 -0.62 18.18 -4.34
N PHE A 49 0.35 18.19 -3.40
CA PHE A 49 1.78 18.16 -3.71
C PHE A 49 2.22 16.87 -4.41
N LEU A 50 1.36 15.85 -4.44
CA LEU A 50 1.65 14.53 -5.00
C LEU A 50 1.28 14.39 -6.48
N SER A 51 0.56 15.34 -7.06
CA SER A 51 0.22 15.32 -8.49
C SER A 51 0.79 16.56 -9.17
N ASP A 52 1.84 16.39 -9.97
CA ASP A 52 2.19 17.40 -10.97
C ASP A 52 0.95 17.60 -11.85
N PRO A 53 0.37 18.81 -11.94
CA PRO A 53 -0.79 19.02 -12.80
C PRO A 53 -0.42 18.91 -14.28
N ILE A 54 0.87 18.83 -14.61
CA ILE A 54 1.37 18.71 -15.97
C ILE A 54 1.57 17.24 -16.31
N TRP A 55 0.70 16.73 -17.19
CA TRP A 55 0.79 15.37 -17.71
C TRP A 55 1.35 15.41 -19.11
N TRP A 56 2.69 15.42 -19.21
CA TRP A 56 3.41 15.55 -20.48
C TRP A 56 3.06 14.43 -21.47
N GLU A 57 2.88 13.22 -20.96
CA GLU A 57 2.49 12.03 -21.74
C GLU A 57 1.12 12.19 -22.40
N PHE A 58 0.28 13.08 -21.88
CA PHE A 58 -1.06 13.39 -22.42
C PHE A 58 -1.14 14.78 -23.05
N GLY A 59 -0.07 15.59 -22.97
CA GLY A 59 -0.06 16.98 -23.41
C GLY A 59 -1.18 17.82 -22.76
N ALA A 60 -1.51 17.54 -21.49
CA ALA A 60 -2.68 18.11 -20.83
C ALA A 60 -2.40 18.51 -19.37
N ARG A 61 -3.22 19.43 -18.87
CA ARG A 61 -3.27 19.83 -17.45
C ARG A 61 -4.61 19.48 -16.85
N TYR A 62 -4.62 18.87 -15.67
CA TYR A 62 -5.87 18.52 -14.97
C TYR A 62 -5.89 19.14 -13.57
N CYS A 63 -7.01 19.74 -13.18
CA CYS A 63 -7.24 20.02 -11.76
C CYS A 63 -7.50 18.70 -11.01
N SER A 64 -7.42 18.72 -9.68
CA SER A 64 -7.60 17.51 -8.85
C SER A 64 -8.94 16.80 -9.11
N GLU A 65 -10.03 17.55 -9.28
CA GLU A 65 -11.35 16.99 -9.59
C GLU A 65 -11.36 16.30 -10.96
N CYS A 66 -10.95 17.00 -12.03
CA CYS A 66 -10.91 16.42 -13.37
C CYS A 66 -9.87 15.31 -13.50
N CYS A 67 -8.79 15.34 -12.72
CA CYS A 67 -7.79 14.28 -12.72
C CYS A 67 -8.40 12.94 -12.30
N ASN A 68 -9.25 12.93 -11.26
CA ASN A 68 -9.94 11.72 -10.83
C ASN A 68 -10.87 11.14 -11.90
N ASP A 69 -11.45 11.99 -12.75
CA ASP A 69 -12.36 11.59 -13.81
C ASP A 69 -11.64 11.22 -15.11
N GLN A 70 -10.49 11.84 -15.39
CA GLN A 70 -9.75 11.65 -16.65
C GLN A 70 -8.61 10.64 -16.54
N ILE A 71 -8.07 10.40 -15.35
CA ILE A 71 -6.87 9.58 -15.16
C ILE A 71 -7.20 8.31 -14.37
N LEU A 72 -6.93 7.15 -14.97
CA LEU A 72 -7.01 5.86 -14.31
C LEU A 72 -5.68 5.54 -13.63
N VAL A 73 -5.66 5.62 -12.30
CA VAL A 73 -4.55 5.18 -11.46
C VAL A 73 -4.64 3.68 -11.22
N ASP A 74 -3.54 2.95 -11.48
CA ASP A 74 -3.28 1.55 -11.15
C ASP A 74 -4.20 0.45 -11.69
N LYS A 75 -5.45 0.72 -12.09
CA LYS A 75 -6.38 -0.33 -12.52
C LYS A 75 -7.07 0.02 -13.83
N LEU A 76 -6.59 -0.60 -14.90
CA LEU A 76 -7.36 -0.70 -16.13
C LEU A 76 -8.68 -1.44 -15.86
N PRO A 77 -9.78 -1.08 -16.55
CA PRO A 77 -11.05 -1.76 -16.44
C PRO A 77 -10.90 -3.29 -16.48
N LYS A 78 -11.65 -4.02 -15.62
CA LYS A 78 -11.61 -5.50 -15.56
C LYS A 78 -11.89 -6.16 -16.91
N THR A 79 -12.65 -5.48 -17.76
CA THR A 79 -12.94 -5.87 -19.15
C THR A 79 -11.69 -5.97 -20.01
N LEU A 80 -10.65 -5.19 -19.72
CA LEU A 80 -9.35 -5.20 -20.41
C LEU A 80 -8.34 -6.17 -19.78
N THR A 81 -8.44 -6.42 -18.48
CA THR A 81 -7.38 -7.11 -17.72
C THR A 81 -7.57 -8.61 -17.56
N GLY A 82 -8.62 -9.22 -18.13
CA GLY A 82 -8.77 -10.68 -18.29
C GLY A 82 -8.43 -11.53 -17.06
N GLY A 83 -8.48 -10.97 -15.85
CA GLY A 83 -8.13 -11.60 -14.58
C GLY A 83 -6.64 -11.86 -14.29
N GLY A 84 -5.65 -11.30 -15.01
CA GLY A 84 -4.22 -11.63 -14.82
C GLY A 84 -3.24 -10.47 -14.87
N ARG A 85 -2.19 -10.50 -14.02
CA ARG A 85 -1.07 -9.52 -14.00
C ARG A 85 -0.31 -9.42 -15.33
N ASP A 86 -0.35 -10.47 -16.15
CA ASP A 86 0.28 -10.45 -17.48
C ASP A 86 -0.37 -9.42 -18.42
N ASN A 87 -1.57 -8.93 -18.10
CA ASN A 87 -2.27 -7.94 -18.91
C ASN A 87 -1.77 -6.51 -18.69
N GLU A 88 -1.22 -6.13 -17.53
CA GLU A 88 -0.65 -4.77 -17.37
C GLU A 88 0.50 -4.53 -18.36
N ARG A 89 1.39 -5.51 -18.53
CA ARG A 89 2.47 -5.44 -19.54
C ARG A 89 1.95 -5.40 -20.97
N ARG A 90 0.73 -5.88 -21.20
CA ARG A 90 0.11 -5.87 -22.53
C ARG A 90 -0.32 -4.46 -22.92
N TRP A 91 -0.79 -3.66 -21.96
CA TRP A 91 -1.38 -2.34 -22.20
C TRP A 91 -0.37 -1.19 -22.17
N SER A 92 0.76 -1.34 -21.48
CA SER A 92 1.82 -0.32 -21.46
C SER A 92 2.44 -0.02 -22.83
N GLY A 93 2.29 -0.93 -23.80
CA GLY A 93 2.68 -0.67 -25.19
C GLY A 93 1.55 -0.19 -26.08
N ILE A 94 0.31 -0.12 -25.58
CA ILE A 94 -0.88 0.25 -26.38
C ILE A 94 -1.34 1.67 -26.06
N PHE A 95 -1.18 2.09 -24.80
CA PHE A 95 -1.55 3.42 -24.37
C PHE A 95 -0.34 4.14 -23.78
N PRO A 96 -0.20 5.46 -24.02
CA PRO A 96 0.74 6.29 -23.27
C PRO A 96 0.50 6.10 -21.77
N ARG A 97 1.59 5.91 -21.04
CA ARG A 97 1.56 5.65 -19.60
C ARG A 97 2.34 6.73 -18.90
N ALA A 98 1.68 7.41 -17.97
CA ALA A 98 2.35 8.39 -17.13
C ALA A 98 3.41 7.72 -16.24
N ALA A 99 4.39 8.50 -15.77
CA ALA A 99 5.44 8.02 -14.88
C ALA A 99 4.93 7.25 -13.63
N ASN A 100 3.83 7.71 -13.03
CA ASN A 100 3.20 7.06 -11.88
C ASN A 100 2.37 5.80 -12.24
N GLY A 101 2.35 5.45 -13.53
CA GLY A 101 1.69 4.26 -14.04
C GLY A 101 0.26 4.47 -14.53
N SER A 102 -0.25 5.70 -14.53
CA SER A 102 -1.63 6.03 -14.89
C SER A 102 -1.88 6.10 -16.40
N TYR A 103 -3.16 5.99 -16.78
CA TYR A 103 -3.64 6.04 -18.17
C TYR A 103 -4.75 7.09 -18.35
N LEU A 104 -4.90 7.64 -19.55
CA LEU A 104 -6.00 8.53 -19.88
C LEU A 104 -7.28 7.74 -20.16
N VAL A 105 -8.36 8.00 -19.40
CA VAL A 105 -9.68 7.37 -19.54
C VAL A 105 -10.21 7.51 -20.95
N LYS A 106 -10.11 8.71 -21.52
CA LYS A 106 -10.59 9.02 -22.87
C LYS A 106 -9.97 8.11 -23.94
N ASP A 107 -8.66 7.87 -23.88
CA ASP A 107 -7.97 7.02 -24.85
C ASP A 107 -8.46 5.57 -24.80
N ILE A 108 -8.73 5.10 -23.58
CA ILE A 108 -9.29 3.78 -23.32
C ILE A 108 -10.72 3.71 -23.85
N ASP A 109 -11.57 4.68 -23.55
CA ASP A 109 -12.96 4.70 -24.01
C ASP A 109 -13.05 4.75 -25.53
N GLU A 110 -12.26 5.61 -26.18
CA GLU A 110 -12.18 5.68 -27.64
C GLU A 110 -11.69 4.34 -28.25
N PHE A 111 -10.71 3.71 -27.61
CA PHE A 111 -10.24 2.40 -28.02
C PHE A 111 -11.34 1.35 -27.89
N MET A 112 -12.06 1.32 -26.77
CA MET A 112 -13.15 0.38 -26.50
C MET A 112 -14.29 0.52 -27.50
N VAL A 113 -14.65 1.75 -27.89
CA VAL A 113 -15.65 2.02 -28.92
C VAL A 113 -15.19 1.45 -30.28
N LYS A 114 -13.92 1.68 -30.66
CA LYS A 114 -13.34 1.19 -31.91
C LYS A 114 -13.14 -0.34 -31.93
N GLN A 115 -12.92 -0.97 -30.77
CA GLN A 115 -12.67 -2.41 -30.64
C GLN A 115 -13.91 -3.29 -30.92
N SER A 116 -15.08 -2.68 -31.13
CA SER A 116 -16.32 -3.41 -31.46
C SER A 116 -16.31 -4.12 -32.82
N GLY A 117 -15.21 -4.02 -33.58
CA GLY A 117 -15.00 -4.71 -34.85
C GLY A 117 -14.60 -6.19 -34.75
N ASN A 118 -14.35 -6.80 -35.90
CA ASN A 118 -13.86 -8.18 -35.99
C ASN A 118 -12.38 -8.30 -35.54
N ALA A 119 -11.89 -9.53 -35.35
CA ALA A 119 -10.54 -9.78 -34.84
C ALA A 119 -9.42 -9.13 -35.68
N ALA A 120 -9.58 -9.04 -37.01
CA ALA A 120 -8.59 -8.42 -37.88
C ALA A 120 -8.56 -6.90 -37.70
N THR A 121 -9.73 -6.25 -37.60
CA THR A 121 -9.83 -4.82 -37.29
C THR A 121 -9.21 -4.50 -35.93
N ASN A 122 -9.42 -5.37 -34.94
CA ASN A 122 -8.85 -5.18 -33.61
C ASN A 122 -7.33 -5.33 -33.59
N ALA A 123 -6.76 -6.23 -34.40
CA ALA A 123 -5.30 -6.35 -34.52
C ALA A 123 -4.67 -5.10 -35.16
N ALA A 124 -5.28 -4.55 -36.21
CA ALA A 124 -4.82 -3.32 -36.84
C ALA A 124 -4.90 -2.13 -35.88
N LEU A 125 -6.01 -1.97 -35.16
CA LEU A 125 -6.18 -0.92 -34.15
C LEU A 125 -5.13 -1.03 -33.02
N MET A 126 -4.84 -2.25 -32.56
CA MET A 126 -3.80 -2.48 -31.54
C MET A 126 -2.41 -2.09 -32.04
N GLN A 127 -2.12 -2.32 -33.32
CA GLN A 127 -0.85 -1.96 -33.94
C GLN A 127 -0.73 -0.43 -34.12
N GLU A 128 -1.77 0.23 -34.63
CA GLU A 128 -1.85 1.69 -34.75
C GLU A 128 -1.60 2.38 -33.39
N ARG A 129 -2.24 1.88 -32.33
CA ARG A 129 -2.05 2.43 -30.98
C ARG A 129 -0.65 2.18 -30.41
N ARG A 130 0.00 1.06 -30.76
CA ARG A 130 1.40 0.79 -30.39
C ARG A 130 2.33 1.79 -31.04
N GLU A 131 2.16 2.02 -32.35
CA GLU A 131 2.96 2.98 -33.10
C GLU A 131 2.78 4.40 -32.54
N GLN A 132 1.54 4.79 -32.21
CA GLN A 132 1.28 6.07 -31.57
C GLN A 132 1.94 6.19 -30.18
N THR A 133 1.87 5.14 -29.37
CA THR A 133 2.50 5.12 -28.03
C THR A 133 4.01 5.17 -28.12
N GLU A 134 4.61 4.50 -29.12
CA GLU A 134 6.05 4.54 -29.40
C GLU A 134 6.50 5.94 -29.81
N ILE A 135 5.78 6.61 -30.72
CA ILE A 135 6.04 8.01 -31.10
C ILE A 135 5.99 8.94 -29.89
N ILE A 136 4.93 8.82 -29.06
CA ILE A 136 4.80 9.63 -27.85
C ILE A 136 5.96 9.35 -26.90
N SER A 137 6.30 8.09 -26.66
CA SER A 137 7.40 7.71 -25.76
C SER A 137 8.75 8.24 -26.25
N ASP A 138 9.04 8.13 -27.54
CA ASP A 138 10.31 8.56 -28.13
C ASP A 138 10.44 10.09 -28.11
N GLU A 139 9.39 10.82 -28.53
CA GLU A 139 9.39 12.29 -28.46
C GLU A 139 9.49 12.78 -27.00
N MET A 140 8.86 12.07 -26.06
CA MET A 140 8.96 12.36 -24.64
C MET A 140 10.37 12.11 -24.09
N ASP A 141 10.99 10.98 -24.42
CA ASP A 141 12.35 10.65 -23.98
C ASP A 141 13.41 11.57 -24.60
N GLU A 142 13.19 12.07 -25.83
CA GLU A 142 14.08 13.03 -26.49
C GLU A 142 13.97 14.45 -25.87
N ARG A 143 12.75 14.95 -25.71
CA ARG A 143 12.49 16.34 -25.29
C ARG A 143 12.56 16.53 -23.78
N TYR A 144 12.17 15.49 -23.06
CA TYR A 144 12.12 15.44 -21.61
C TYR A 144 12.84 14.19 -21.16
N PRO A 145 14.16 14.09 -21.41
CA PRO A 145 14.94 12.94 -21.01
C PRO A 145 14.63 12.69 -19.55
N ARG A 146 14.22 11.47 -19.19
CA ARG A 146 13.58 11.12 -17.91
C ARG A 146 14.26 11.70 -16.65
N GLY A 147 15.51 12.16 -16.74
CA GLY A 147 16.16 13.04 -15.75
C GLY A 147 15.58 14.45 -15.56
N SER A 148 14.67 14.95 -16.41
CA SER A 148 13.85 16.15 -16.18
C SER A 148 12.66 15.89 -15.25
N GLN A 149 12.44 14.64 -14.84
CA GLN A 149 11.88 14.31 -13.52
C GLN A 149 12.76 14.82 -12.37
N GLY A 150 13.69 15.76 -12.60
CA GLY A 150 14.46 16.45 -11.60
C GLY A 150 13.62 16.93 -10.42
N ARG A 151 12.32 17.21 -10.56
CA ARG A 151 11.46 17.43 -9.36
C ARG A 151 11.20 16.16 -8.57
N GLY A 152 10.78 15.06 -9.18
CA GLY A 152 10.56 13.77 -8.49
C GLY A 152 11.86 13.12 -8.01
N VAL A 153 12.92 13.16 -8.81
CA VAL A 153 14.25 12.65 -8.46
C VAL A 153 14.96 13.57 -7.47
N GLN A 154 14.86 14.91 -7.57
CA GLN A 154 15.33 15.78 -6.47
C GLN A 154 14.48 15.57 -5.24
N GLN A 155 13.16 15.43 -5.34
CA GLN A 155 12.31 15.14 -4.19
C GLN A 155 12.69 13.80 -3.54
N GLU A 156 12.81 12.71 -4.29
CA GLU A 156 13.26 11.41 -3.77
C GLU A 156 14.70 11.46 -3.24
N THR A 157 15.58 12.24 -3.88
CA THR A 157 16.94 12.47 -3.40
C THR A 157 16.92 13.28 -2.10
N LEU A 158 16.06 14.28 -1.98
CA LEU A 158 15.93 15.15 -0.80
C LEU A 158 15.22 14.43 0.35
N ASP A 159 14.17 13.68 0.07
CA ASP A 159 13.48 12.76 0.98
C ASP A 159 14.47 11.69 1.49
N GLY A 160 15.27 11.14 0.58
CA GLY A 160 16.33 10.18 0.87
C GLY A 160 17.49 10.76 1.69
N LEU A 161 17.70 12.08 1.68
CA LEU A 161 18.70 12.76 2.51
C LEU A 161 18.15 13.15 3.89
N ARG A 162 16.86 13.46 3.98
CA ARG A 162 16.23 13.94 5.22
C ARG A 162 15.89 12.79 6.18
N GLU A 163 15.39 11.66 5.67
CA GLU A 163 15.03 10.48 6.48
C GLU A 163 16.21 9.92 7.31
N PRO A 164 17.44 9.78 6.76
CA PRO A 164 18.61 9.36 7.54
C PRO A 164 19.02 10.35 8.63
N ILE A 165 18.89 11.66 8.37
CA ILE A 165 19.23 12.70 9.35
C ILE A 165 18.23 12.66 10.51
N ILE A 166 16.93 12.61 10.22
CA ILE A 166 15.87 12.44 11.23
C ILE A 166 16.12 11.18 12.06
N SER A 167 16.42 10.06 11.40
CA SER A 167 16.74 8.79 12.06
C SER A 167 17.97 8.89 12.97
N SER A 168 19.03 9.60 12.53
CA SER A 168 20.21 9.87 13.37
C SER A 168 19.85 10.70 14.60
N LYS A 169 19.09 11.79 14.42
CA LYS A 169 18.70 12.67 15.50
C LYS A 169 17.82 11.99 16.55
N PHE A 170 16.92 11.09 16.13
CA PHE A 170 16.18 10.27 17.07
C PHE A 170 17.06 9.26 17.82
N ARG A 171 18.07 8.66 17.16
CA ARG A 171 19.07 7.80 17.85
C ARG A 171 19.83 8.59 18.91
N GLU A 172 20.30 9.80 18.57
CA GLU A 172 20.96 10.72 19.50
C GLU A 172 20.07 11.09 20.69
N ALA A 173 18.76 11.21 20.47
CA ALA A 173 17.77 11.47 21.51
C ALA A 173 17.34 10.23 22.33
N GLY A 174 17.94 9.05 22.10
CA GLY A 174 17.63 7.81 22.82
C GLY A 174 16.47 6.98 22.25
N TRP A 175 15.85 7.44 21.16
CA TRP A 175 14.70 6.80 20.50
C TRP A 175 15.11 5.76 19.45
N GLY A 176 16.41 5.49 19.31
CA GLY A 176 16.99 4.65 18.25
C GLY A 176 16.36 3.26 18.10
N HIS A 177 15.91 2.67 19.21
CA HIS A 177 15.32 1.34 19.26
C HIS A 177 13.90 1.25 18.67
N LEU A 178 13.19 2.38 18.54
CA LEU A 178 11.81 2.42 18.00
C LEU A 178 11.78 2.76 16.51
N ILE A 179 12.82 3.39 15.98
CA ILE A 179 12.86 3.90 14.60
C ILE A 179 12.88 2.77 13.56
N GLY A 180 13.42 1.60 13.89
CA GLY A 180 13.50 0.46 12.96
C GLY A 180 12.14 0.04 12.38
N ASP A 181 11.11 0.03 13.23
CA ASP A 181 9.72 -0.26 12.83
C ASP A 181 8.90 1.03 12.55
N ALA A 182 9.34 2.19 13.07
CA ALA A 182 8.58 3.45 13.02
C ALA A 182 8.92 4.38 11.84
N THR A 183 9.96 4.13 11.04
CA THR A 183 10.26 4.95 9.84
C THR A 183 9.08 5.03 8.88
N TYR A 184 8.35 3.93 8.70
CA TYR A 184 7.12 3.93 7.90
C TYR A 184 6.00 4.75 8.56
N SER A 185 5.90 4.73 9.88
CA SER A 185 4.93 5.50 10.66
C SER A 185 5.22 7.01 10.65
N LEU A 186 6.49 7.41 10.54
CA LEU A 186 6.88 8.82 10.45
C LEU A 186 6.44 9.48 9.13
N ARG A 187 6.26 8.70 8.06
CA ARG A 187 5.72 9.21 6.79
C ARG A 187 4.26 9.70 6.89
N TYR A 188 3.53 9.31 7.94
CA TYR A 188 2.21 9.87 8.22
C TYR A 188 2.26 11.29 8.78
N TYR A 189 3.42 11.74 9.28
CA TYR A 189 3.70 13.14 9.59
C TYR A 189 4.32 13.84 8.37
N ASN A 190 3.72 13.59 7.20
CA ASN A 190 4.21 13.95 5.87
C ASN A 190 4.71 15.40 5.82
N ASP A 191 3.94 16.31 6.41
CA ASP A 191 4.20 17.75 6.38
C ASP A 191 5.48 18.18 7.11
N LEU A 192 6.00 17.38 8.05
CA LEU A 192 7.24 17.67 8.80
C LEU A 192 8.45 16.92 8.25
N VAL A 193 8.21 15.71 7.72
CA VAL A 193 9.24 14.74 7.36
C VAL A 193 9.57 14.78 5.87
N SER A 194 8.59 15.05 5.01
CA SER A 194 8.74 15.01 3.53
C SER A 194 8.97 16.39 2.91
N ILE A 195 9.52 17.32 3.69
CA ILE A 195 9.92 18.62 3.16
C ILE A 195 11.20 18.39 2.31
N PRO A 196 11.22 18.79 1.02
CA PRO A 196 12.39 18.65 0.14
C PRO A 196 13.51 19.63 0.47
N GLN A 197 13.94 19.66 1.72
CA GLN A 197 15.04 20.49 2.17
C GLN A 197 15.88 19.71 3.18
N PRO A 198 17.22 19.80 3.12
CA PRO A 198 18.08 19.19 4.12
C PRO A 198 17.68 19.65 5.53
N LEU A 199 17.51 18.71 6.46
CA LEU A 199 17.17 19.04 7.84
C LEU A 199 18.35 19.73 8.53
N THR A 200 18.20 21.03 8.80
CA THR A 200 19.20 21.80 9.55
C THR A 200 19.04 21.60 11.06
N ASP A 201 20.09 21.86 11.85
CA ASP A 201 20.01 21.80 13.32
C ASP A 201 18.95 22.77 13.89
N THR A 202 18.80 23.95 13.28
CA THR A 202 17.77 24.94 13.67
C THR A 202 16.37 24.39 13.40
N GLU A 203 16.17 23.75 12.26
CA GLU A 203 14.91 23.13 11.93
C GLU A 203 14.61 21.93 12.84
N TRP A 204 15.61 21.11 13.15
CA TRP A 204 15.47 20.01 14.12
C TRP A 204 15.07 20.51 15.51
N LYS A 205 15.63 21.61 16.00
CA LYS A 205 15.20 22.23 17.27
C LYS A 205 13.72 22.61 17.25
N ARG A 206 13.16 22.94 16.08
CA ARG A 206 11.75 23.30 15.89
C ARG A 206 10.85 22.07 15.77
N ILE A 207 11.23 21.06 14.97
CA ILE A 207 10.36 19.90 14.66
C ILE A 207 10.60 18.70 15.59
N GLY A 208 11.82 18.53 16.10
CA GLY A 208 12.24 17.39 16.92
C GLY A 208 11.36 17.17 18.15
N PRO A 209 11.07 18.19 18.98
CA PRO A 209 10.17 18.03 20.13
C PRO A 209 8.76 17.55 19.75
N LYS A 210 8.22 17.99 18.60
CA LYS A 210 6.90 17.56 18.12
C LYS A 210 6.91 16.09 17.70
N LEU A 211 7.96 15.69 16.97
CA LEU A 211 8.14 14.32 16.52
C LEU A 211 8.41 13.35 17.69
N ILE A 212 9.18 13.78 18.70
CA ILE A 212 9.38 13.00 19.93
C ILE A 212 8.09 12.89 20.74
N ALA A 213 7.33 13.98 20.91
CA ALA A 213 6.04 13.93 21.59
C ALA A 213 5.04 12.99 20.89
N ALA A 214 5.05 12.95 19.55
CA ALA A 214 4.27 11.99 18.78
C ALA A 214 4.70 10.53 19.02
N LEU A 215 6.01 10.25 19.01
CA LEU A 215 6.53 8.91 19.37
C LEU A 215 6.22 8.53 20.82
N GLU A 216 6.33 9.48 21.75
CA GLU A 216 5.94 9.28 23.14
C GLU A 216 4.46 8.99 23.28
N ALA A 217 3.59 9.68 22.56
CA ALA A 217 2.16 9.41 22.56
C ALA A 217 1.86 8.03 21.99
N ILE A 218 2.57 7.60 20.94
CA ILE A 218 2.51 6.24 20.43
C ILE A 218 2.92 5.26 21.54
N VAL A 219 4.12 5.41 22.13
CA VAL A 219 4.65 4.50 23.16
C VAL A 219 3.80 4.47 24.43
N LYS A 220 3.36 5.63 24.93
CA LYS A 220 2.46 5.78 26.08
C LYS A 220 1.07 5.20 25.75
N GLY A 221 0.59 5.37 24.53
CA GLY A 221 -0.59 4.67 24.02
C GLY A 221 -0.37 3.17 23.80
N THR A 222 0.88 2.74 23.70
CA THR A 222 1.29 1.32 23.66
C THR A 222 1.41 0.71 25.07
N LEU A 223 0.92 1.39 26.14
CA LEU A 223 0.62 0.79 27.46
C LEU A 223 -0.57 -0.20 27.39
N THR A 224 -0.54 -1.05 26.38
CA THR A 224 -1.40 -2.19 26.13
C THR A 224 -0.53 -3.45 26.16
N GLU A 225 0.48 -3.51 27.06
CA GLU A 225 1.34 -4.69 27.27
C GLU A 225 0.54 -5.97 27.59
N ASN A 226 -0.75 -5.85 27.89
CA ASN A 226 -1.68 -6.96 28.12
C ASN A 226 -2.72 -7.18 27.00
N LEU A 227 -2.75 -6.38 25.93
CA LEU A 227 -3.65 -6.64 24.80
C LEU A 227 -2.91 -7.44 23.73
N THR A 228 -3.46 -8.59 23.37
CA THR A 228 -2.94 -9.43 22.28
C THR A 228 -2.90 -8.66 20.95
N PHE A 229 -3.77 -7.66 20.78
CA PHE A 229 -3.84 -6.78 19.60
C PHE A 229 -4.20 -5.34 20.02
N PRO A 230 -3.24 -4.39 20.03
CA PRO A 230 -3.55 -3.01 20.35
C PRO A 230 -4.35 -2.32 19.22
N PRO A 231 -5.36 -1.50 19.53
CA PRO A 231 -6.07 -0.69 18.53
C PRO A 231 -5.14 0.32 17.86
N ARG A 232 -5.37 0.61 16.58
CA ARG A 232 -4.73 1.74 15.89
C ARG A 232 -5.44 3.04 16.27
N ILE A 233 -4.81 4.18 15.95
CA ILE A 233 -5.39 5.51 16.23
C ILE A 233 -6.78 5.70 15.61
N GLY A 234 -7.01 5.17 14.41
CA GLY A 234 -8.34 5.18 13.77
C GLY A 234 -9.37 4.35 14.54
N ASP A 235 -8.96 3.19 15.07
CA ASP A 235 -9.83 2.31 15.86
C ASP A 235 -10.26 2.98 17.17
N VAL A 236 -9.34 3.71 17.81
CA VAL A 236 -9.62 4.52 19.01
C VAL A 236 -10.69 5.57 18.72
N GLY A 237 -10.61 6.25 17.56
CA GLY A 237 -11.62 7.22 17.13
C GLY A 237 -13.01 6.63 16.87
N LEU A 238 -13.13 5.31 16.71
CA LEU A 238 -14.41 4.61 16.55
C LEU A 238 -15.01 4.11 17.87
N ILE A 239 -14.28 4.21 18.99
CA ILE A 239 -14.82 3.90 20.31
C ILE A 239 -15.97 4.88 20.59
N PRO A 240 -17.18 4.42 20.94
CA PRO A 240 -18.35 5.29 21.08
C PRO A 240 -18.11 6.51 21.99
N GLU A 241 -17.38 6.31 23.09
CA GLU A 241 -17.01 7.36 24.03
C GLU A 241 -16.04 8.37 23.41
N VAL A 242 -15.02 7.90 22.68
CA VAL A 242 -14.06 8.78 21.98
C VAL A 242 -14.77 9.53 20.85
N ARG A 243 -15.60 8.84 20.07
CA ARG A 243 -16.41 9.43 19.00
C ARG A 243 -17.34 10.50 19.55
N ALA A 244 -18.01 10.25 20.68
CA ALA A 244 -18.87 11.24 21.31
C ALA A 244 -18.10 12.52 21.64
N VAL A 245 -16.86 12.42 22.10
CA VAL A 245 -15.99 13.58 22.34
C VAL A 245 -15.64 14.28 21.03
N LEU A 246 -15.18 13.53 20.02
CA LEU A 246 -14.81 14.06 18.70
C LEU A 246 -15.99 14.74 17.97
N GLU A 247 -17.21 14.26 18.18
CA GLU A 247 -18.43 14.77 17.54
C GLU A 247 -19.15 15.84 18.38
N SER A 248 -18.84 15.97 19.68
CA SER A 248 -19.56 16.85 20.61
C SER A 248 -19.43 18.34 20.31
N ASP A 249 -18.35 18.77 19.63
CA ASP A 249 -18.22 20.16 19.20
C ASP A 249 -17.28 20.33 17.99
N LEU A 250 -17.78 19.97 16.80
CA LEU A 250 -17.03 20.10 15.52
C LEU A 250 -16.57 21.54 15.19
N LYS A 251 -16.97 22.56 15.97
CA LYS A 251 -16.62 23.97 15.72
C LYS A 251 -15.50 24.50 16.61
N ALA A 252 -15.22 23.87 17.75
CA ALA A 252 -14.11 24.24 18.62
C ALA A 252 -12.93 23.29 18.33
N MET A 253 -11.73 23.86 18.20
CA MET A 253 -10.52 23.06 18.03
C MET A 253 -10.25 22.29 19.32
N LEU A 254 -10.55 20.98 19.35
CA LEU A 254 -10.28 20.10 20.48
C LEU A 254 -8.78 20.12 20.82
N THR A 255 -8.45 20.40 22.08
CA THR A 255 -7.08 20.32 22.59
C THR A 255 -6.80 18.91 23.12
N PRO A 256 -5.52 18.49 23.20
CA PRO A 256 -5.14 17.24 23.87
C PRO A 256 -5.67 17.14 25.30
N GLU A 257 -5.70 18.27 26.03
CA GLU A 257 -6.19 18.35 27.40
C GLU A 257 -7.71 18.09 27.50
N ASP A 258 -8.49 18.54 26.51
CA ASP A 258 -9.93 18.27 26.44
C ASP A 258 -10.19 16.77 26.24
N LEU A 259 -9.40 16.12 25.37
CA LEU A 259 -9.49 14.68 25.12
C LEU A 259 -9.07 13.88 26.35
N GLU A 260 -7.99 14.28 27.03
CA GLU A 260 -7.55 13.64 28.27
C GLU A 260 -8.60 13.80 29.39
N ALA A 261 -9.14 15.00 29.57
CA ALA A 261 -10.17 15.26 30.57
C ALA A 261 -11.47 14.49 30.30
N ALA A 262 -11.86 14.35 29.02
CA ALA A 262 -13.07 13.64 28.63
C ALA A 262 -12.93 12.10 28.72
N LEU A 263 -11.71 11.57 28.57
CA LEU A 263 -11.43 10.13 28.58
C LEU A 263 -10.86 9.61 29.92
N ALA A 264 -10.33 10.47 30.78
CA ALA A 264 -9.86 10.08 32.11
C ALA A 264 -11.07 9.77 33.02
N PRO A 265 -11.12 8.61 33.73
CA PRO A 265 -10.03 7.66 34.03
C PRO A 265 -10.03 6.34 33.23
N GLN A 266 -10.74 6.26 32.10
CA GLN A 266 -11.07 4.98 31.47
C GLN A 266 -10.19 4.47 30.31
N PRO A 267 -9.03 5.04 29.90
CA PRO A 267 -8.37 4.55 28.68
C PRO A 267 -8.08 3.04 28.68
N PRO A 268 -7.54 2.43 29.75
CA PRO A 268 -7.33 0.98 29.76
C PRO A 268 -8.62 0.17 29.65
N GLU A 269 -9.69 0.61 30.34
CA GLU A 269 -10.98 -0.07 30.35
C GLU A 269 -11.72 0.07 29.02
N LEU A 270 -11.66 1.24 28.39
CA LEU A 270 -12.24 1.49 27.06
C LEU A 270 -11.55 0.64 26.00
N LEU A 271 -10.22 0.58 26.02
CA LEU A 271 -9.46 -0.24 25.07
C LEU A 271 -9.70 -1.73 25.31
N ALA A 272 -9.78 -2.18 26.56
CA ALA A 272 -10.11 -3.57 26.88
C ALA A 272 -11.55 -3.93 26.43
N ARG A 273 -12.53 -3.07 26.71
CA ARG A 273 -13.93 -3.25 26.27
C ARG A 273 -14.03 -3.28 24.75
N TRP A 274 -13.38 -2.34 24.07
CA TRP A 274 -13.35 -2.30 22.62
C TRP A 274 -12.70 -3.56 22.04
N SER A 275 -11.55 -3.97 22.58
CA SER A 275 -10.83 -5.16 22.13
C SER A 275 -11.68 -6.43 22.28
N ASN A 276 -12.35 -6.60 23.42
CA ASN A 276 -13.25 -7.72 23.66
C ASN A 276 -14.46 -7.70 22.71
N ALA A 277 -15.16 -6.57 22.61
CA ALA A 277 -16.34 -6.43 21.75
C ALA A 277 -16.02 -6.59 20.26
N PHE A 278 -14.85 -6.10 19.84
CA PHE A 278 -14.35 -6.27 18.47
C PHE A 278 -13.97 -7.73 18.22
N GLY A 279 -13.29 -8.37 19.18
CA GLY A 279 -12.95 -9.80 19.13
C GLY A 279 -14.19 -10.67 18.96
N GLU A 280 -15.26 -10.44 19.74
CA GLU A 280 -16.53 -11.16 19.62
C GLU A 280 -17.19 -10.96 18.24
N LYS A 281 -17.26 -9.72 17.75
CA LYS A 281 -17.84 -9.45 16.42
C LYS A 281 -17.04 -10.10 15.29
N LEU A 282 -15.72 -10.03 15.37
CA LEU A 282 -14.82 -10.66 14.40
C LEU A 282 -14.99 -12.18 14.43
N TRP A 283 -15.18 -12.75 15.63
CA TRP A 283 -15.49 -14.17 15.84
C TRP A 283 -16.80 -14.58 15.22
N ASP A 284 -17.91 -13.89 15.51
CA ASP A 284 -19.22 -14.19 14.94
C ASP A 284 -19.21 -14.10 13.41
N HIS A 285 -18.56 -13.07 12.88
CA HIS A 285 -18.42 -12.90 11.43
C HIS A 285 -17.61 -14.02 10.80
N THR A 286 -16.46 -14.37 11.39
CA THR A 286 -15.59 -15.44 10.89
C THR A 286 -16.29 -16.79 10.96
N ARG A 287 -17.06 -17.06 12.03
CA ARG A 287 -17.91 -18.25 12.15
C ARG A 287 -18.92 -18.36 11.02
N THR A 288 -19.64 -17.27 10.77
CA THR A 288 -20.66 -17.19 9.73
C THR A 288 -20.04 -17.44 8.35
N VAL A 289 -18.95 -16.77 8.04
CA VAL A 289 -18.27 -16.85 6.74
C VAL A 289 -17.65 -18.22 6.51
N LEU A 290 -17.06 -18.83 7.54
CA LEU A 290 -16.42 -20.13 7.43
C LEU A 290 -17.39 -21.30 7.66
N GLY A 291 -18.65 -21.03 7.97
CA GLY A 291 -19.66 -22.06 8.21
C GLY A 291 -19.36 -22.94 9.43
N PHE A 292 -18.81 -22.34 10.49
CA PHE A 292 -18.63 -23.05 11.77
C PHE A 292 -20.01 -23.29 12.42
N PRO A 293 -20.28 -24.48 13.00
CA PRO A 293 -21.57 -24.77 13.63
C PRO A 293 -21.87 -23.86 14.81
N ASP A 294 -23.15 -23.51 15.00
CA ASP A 294 -23.56 -22.53 16.02
C ASP A 294 -23.27 -23.00 17.46
N ASP A 295 -23.37 -24.30 17.71
CA ASP A 295 -23.25 -24.90 19.05
C ASP A 295 -21.81 -25.19 19.49
N SER A 296 -20.82 -24.68 18.75
CA SER A 296 -19.40 -24.96 18.98
C SER A 296 -18.80 -24.12 20.12
N ALA A 297 -19.37 -24.20 21.32
CA ALA A 297 -18.65 -23.82 22.55
C ALA A 297 -17.35 -24.64 22.76
N ARG A 298 -17.11 -25.66 21.92
CA ARG A 298 -15.92 -26.51 21.86
C ARG A 298 -15.00 -26.29 20.66
N ALA A 299 -15.40 -25.50 19.65
CA ALA A 299 -14.43 -25.13 18.63
C ALA A 299 -13.49 -24.14 19.31
N GLY A 300 -12.23 -24.53 19.53
CA GLY A 300 -11.22 -23.63 20.06
C GLY A 300 -11.22 -22.33 19.25
N ASP A 301 -10.95 -21.21 19.91
CA ASP A 301 -10.81 -19.90 19.25
C ASP A 301 -9.91 -20.04 18.01
N PRO A 302 -10.43 -19.89 16.78
CA PRO A 302 -9.62 -20.01 15.57
C PRO A 302 -8.68 -18.82 15.40
N PHE A 303 -8.86 -17.74 16.16
CA PHE A 303 -7.81 -16.72 16.28
C PHE A 303 -6.65 -17.19 17.16
N GLY A 304 -6.90 -18.15 18.05
CA GLY A 304 -5.84 -18.93 18.70
C GLY A 304 -4.92 -19.61 17.69
N HIS A 305 -5.43 -19.99 16.51
CA HIS A 305 -4.66 -20.46 15.34
C HIS A 305 -4.15 -19.36 14.43
N ALA A 306 -4.86 -18.23 14.37
CA ALA A 306 -4.57 -17.11 13.49
C ALA A 306 -3.35 -16.29 13.92
N LEU A 307 -2.34 -16.90 14.53
CA LEU A 307 -1.10 -16.20 14.87
C LEU A 307 -0.22 -15.90 13.66
N ALA A 308 -0.51 -16.42 12.46
CA ALA A 308 0.24 -16.03 11.27
C ALA A 308 -0.44 -16.49 9.97
N TYR A 309 -1.33 -15.69 9.38
CA TYR A 309 -1.28 -15.45 7.94
C TYR A 309 -2.20 -14.31 7.47
N PHE A 310 -1.76 -13.07 7.63
CA PHE A 310 -2.27 -11.96 6.82
C PHE A 310 -1.11 -11.43 5.98
N THR A 311 -0.99 -11.89 4.74
CA THR A 311 -0.09 -11.26 3.77
C THR A 311 -0.77 -10.06 3.16
N CYS A 312 -0.07 -8.93 3.08
CA CYS A 312 -0.51 -7.76 2.33
C CYS A 312 -0.77 -8.17 0.87
N ALA A 313 -2.03 -8.13 0.40
CA ALA A 313 -2.42 -8.42 -0.99
C ALA A 313 -1.62 -7.58 -2.02
N ASN A 314 -1.16 -6.40 -1.62
CA ASN A 314 -0.42 -5.46 -2.48
C ASN A 314 1.10 -5.66 -2.48
N GLY A 315 1.64 -6.77 -1.96
CA GLY A 315 3.09 -7.05 -2.00
C GLY A 315 3.96 -6.05 -1.21
N CYS A 316 3.33 -5.14 -0.46
CA CYS A 316 3.96 -4.01 0.20
C CYS A 316 5.02 -4.36 1.26
N CYS A 317 5.09 -5.64 1.68
CA CYS A 317 6.00 -6.13 2.72
C CYS A 317 7.11 -7.06 2.19
N GLN A 318 7.30 -7.20 0.87
CA GLN A 318 8.28 -8.15 0.32
C GLN A 318 9.72 -7.59 0.21
N GLY A 319 9.94 -6.30 0.49
CA GLY A 319 11.26 -5.69 0.43
C GLY A 319 11.96 -5.66 1.79
N HIS A 320 12.95 -6.54 1.97
CA HIS A 320 14.08 -6.39 2.91
C HIS A 320 13.84 -6.39 4.43
N PHE A 321 13.50 -7.53 5.05
CA PHE A 321 13.87 -7.76 6.46
C PHE A 321 14.24 -9.24 6.70
N THR A 322 15.49 -9.46 7.15
CA THR A 322 15.97 -10.75 7.67
C THR A 322 16.13 -10.59 9.18
N GLY A 323 15.27 -11.26 9.95
CA GLY A 323 15.33 -11.28 11.41
C GLY A 323 14.11 -10.61 12.08
N LEU A 324 13.38 -11.42 12.86
CA LEU A 324 12.25 -11.08 13.73
C LEU A 324 10.96 -10.65 13.01
N ARG A 325 10.10 -11.64 12.75
CA ARG A 325 8.74 -11.48 12.20
C ARG A 325 7.78 -10.95 13.28
N LYS A 326 7.35 -9.69 13.16
CA LYS A 326 6.05 -9.21 13.69
C LYS A 326 5.21 -8.72 12.51
N LEU A 327 3.91 -9.05 12.54
CA LEU A 327 2.97 -8.95 11.42
C LEU A 327 2.49 -7.51 11.19
N CYS A 328 2.25 -7.14 9.93
CA CYS A 328 1.59 -5.90 9.50
C CYS A 328 0.09 -6.16 9.23
N PRO A 329 -0.85 -5.65 10.05
CA PRO A 329 -2.30 -5.92 9.89
C PRO A 329 -2.97 -5.15 8.73
N ARG A 330 -2.23 -4.56 7.79
CA ARG A 330 -2.76 -3.51 6.89
C ARG A 330 -3.84 -3.96 5.90
N VAL A 331 -4.09 -5.26 5.72
CA VAL A 331 -5.07 -5.76 4.73
C VAL A 331 -6.48 -6.04 5.26
N LEU A 332 -6.74 -5.80 6.54
CA LEU A 332 -8.13 -5.78 7.06
C LEU A 332 -8.76 -4.39 7.17
N TYR A 333 -7.99 -3.30 7.03
CA TYR A 333 -8.40 -1.99 7.53
C TYR A 333 -8.49 -0.87 6.48
N GLY A 334 -8.30 -1.17 5.20
CA GLY A 334 -8.39 -0.17 4.12
C GLY A 334 -9.51 -0.43 3.12
N TYR A 335 -10.17 -1.57 3.21
CA TYR A 335 -11.33 -1.90 2.40
C TYR A 335 -12.42 -2.32 3.35
N ASP A 336 -13.61 -1.78 3.11
CA ASP A 336 -14.87 -2.24 3.66
C ASP A 336 -14.80 -3.75 3.93
N PRO A 337 -14.98 -4.22 5.20
CA PRO A 337 -14.84 -5.63 5.55
C PRO A 337 -15.75 -6.55 4.72
N TYR A 338 -16.68 -5.97 3.96
CA TYR A 338 -17.60 -6.61 3.03
C TYR A 338 -17.09 -6.78 1.59
N THR A 339 -15.84 -6.46 1.27
CA THR A 339 -15.32 -6.72 -0.08
C THR A 339 -14.90 -8.18 -0.28
N VAL A 340 -15.20 -8.72 -1.46
CA VAL A 340 -14.98 -10.14 -1.85
C VAL A 340 -13.50 -10.59 -1.69
N ASP A 341 -12.54 -9.67 -1.70
CA ASP A 341 -11.10 -9.95 -1.59
C ASP A 341 -10.65 -10.33 -0.16
N SER A 342 -11.31 -9.81 0.89
CA SER A 342 -11.03 -10.18 2.30
C SER A 342 -11.51 -11.62 2.58
N LEU A 343 -12.69 -11.96 2.09
CA LEU A 343 -13.28 -13.31 2.15
C LEU A 343 -12.42 -14.33 1.40
N PHE A 344 -11.88 -13.95 0.23
CA PHE A 344 -10.97 -14.81 -0.53
C PHE A 344 -9.69 -15.10 0.26
N SER A 345 -9.15 -14.10 0.97
CA SER A 345 -7.96 -14.25 1.81
C SER A 345 -8.20 -15.17 3.01
N LEU A 346 -9.38 -15.09 3.65
CA LEU A 346 -9.77 -15.99 4.76
C LEU A 346 -9.97 -17.44 4.29
N GLN A 347 -10.68 -17.64 3.16
CA GLN A 347 -10.83 -18.97 2.56
C GLN A 347 -9.48 -19.56 2.14
N ARG A 348 -8.57 -18.72 1.63
CA ARG A 348 -7.19 -19.11 1.31
C ARG A 348 -6.43 -19.54 2.56
N GLY A 349 -6.47 -18.75 3.63
CA GLY A 349 -5.84 -19.08 4.92
C GLY A 349 -6.35 -20.41 5.47
N ARG A 350 -7.67 -20.64 5.44
CA ARG A 350 -8.28 -21.91 5.84
C ARG A 350 -7.74 -23.09 5.04
N ARG A 351 -7.71 -23.03 3.70
CA ARG A 351 -7.20 -24.13 2.88
C ARG A 351 -5.73 -24.45 3.19
N VAL A 352 -4.90 -23.43 3.37
CA VAL A 352 -3.50 -23.61 3.76
C VAL A 352 -3.38 -24.30 5.12
N LEU A 353 -4.17 -23.89 6.12
CA LEU A 353 -4.21 -24.56 7.42
C LEU A 353 -4.69 -26.02 7.30
N GLU A 354 -5.73 -26.27 6.51
CA GLU A 354 -6.19 -27.64 6.25
C GLU A 354 -5.10 -28.53 5.64
N ASP A 355 -4.35 -28.01 4.66
CA ASP A 355 -3.25 -28.74 4.01
C ASP A 355 -2.07 -28.98 4.96
N VAL A 356 -1.88 -28.13 5.99
CA VAL A 356 -0.81 -28.23 7.00
C VAL A 356 -1.19 -29.15 8.17
N VAL A 357 -2.45 -29.13 8.60
CA VAL A 357 -2.92 -29.88 9.79
C VAL A 357 -3.28 -31.33 9.45
N LYS A 358 -3.94 -31.58 8.30
CA LYS A 358 -4.36 -32.93 7.89
C LYS A 358 -3.22 -33.96 7.83
N PRO A 359 -1.99 -33.63 7.38
CA PRO A 359 -0.86 -34.57 7.38
C PRO A 359 -0.51 -35.12 8.77
N TYR A 360 -0.77 -34.37 9.85
CA TYR A 360 -0.58 -34.85 11.22
C TYR A 360 -1.72 -35.76 11.71
N GLY A 361 -2.70 -36.09 10.87
CA GLY A 361 -3.88 -36.88 11.23
C GLY A 361 -4.84 -36.15 12.17
N LYS A 362 -4.74 -34.82 12.26
CA LYS A 362 -5.56 -33.98 13.13
C LYS A 362 -6.66 -33.26 12.33
N ASP A 363 -7.74 -32.87 13.01
CA ASP A 363 -8.86 -32.15 12.38
C ASP A 363 -8.60 -30.63 12.35
N PRO A 364 -8.42 -30.01 11.18
CA PRO A 364 -8.12 -28.58 11.06
C PRO A 364 -9.20 -27.66 11.64
N GLN A 365 -10.42 -28.14 11.88
CA GLN A 365 -11.49 -27.31 12.45
C GLN A 365 -11.41 -27.14 13.97
N ILE A 366 -10.69 -28.01 14.67
CA ILE A 366 -10.66 -28.05 16.14
C ILE A 366 -9.24 -28.12 16.74
N THR A 367 -8.25 -28.50 15.93
CA THR A 367 -6.88 -28.77 16.40
C THR A 367 -6.16 -27.50 16.80
N THR A 368 -5.88 -27.28 18.08
CA THR A 368 -5.20 -26.13 18.73
C THR A 368 -3.73 -25.92 18.30
N CYS A 369 -3.20 -24.70 18.43
CA CYS A 369 -1.76 -24.44 18.26
C CYS A 369 -0.89 -25.29 19.19
N ALA A 370 -1.31 -25.47 20.45
CA ALA A 370 -0.59 -26.30 21.41
C ALA A 370 -0.54 -27.77 20.96
N GLU A 371 -1.63 -28.29 20.40
CA GLU A 371 -1.66 -29.64 19.83
C GLU A 371 -0.79 -29.79 18.58
N MET A 372 -0.62 -28.72 17.78
CA MET A 372 0.30 -28.69 16.64
C MET A 372 1.76 -28.54 17.08
N ASP A 373 2.04 -27.73 18.11
CA ASP A 373 3.38 -27.60 18.71
C ASP A 373 3.85 -28.90 19.36
N ALA A 374 2.91 -29.69 19.90
CA ALA A 374 3.18 -31.01 20.46
C ALA A 374 3.19 -32.14 19.40
N ALA A 375 2.82 -31.87 18.15
CA ALA A 375 2.77 -32.89 17.11
C ALA A 375 4.20 -33.29 16.69
N PRO A 376 4.53 -34.59 16.62
CA PRO A 376 5.86 -35.03 16.23
C PRO A 376 6.08 -34.87 14.72
N GLY A 377 7.33 -34.58 14.34
CA GLY A 377 7.77 -34.49 12.95
C GLY A 377 7.80 -33.06 12.40
N LYS A 378 8.30 -32.95 11.18
CA LYS A 378 8.35 -31.69 10.41
C LYS A 378 7.64 -31.90 9.09
N LEU A 379 7.16 -30.82 8.47
CA LEU A 379 6.46 -30.89 7.20
C LEU A 379 7.42 -30.73 6.03
N CYS A 380 7.29 -31.60 5.03
CA CYS A 380 7.98 -31.50 3.76
C CYS A 380 6.99 -31.12 2.65
N CYS A 381 7.35 -30.12 1.84
CA CYS A 381 6.51 -29.69 0.73
C CYS A 381 6.75 -30.59 -0.48
N MET A 382 5.77 -31.42 -0.83
CA MET A 382 5.88 -32.41 -1.92
C MET A 382 5.95 -31.80 -3.32
N ARG A 383 5.83 -30.48 -3.44
CA ARG A 383 5.87 -29.75 -4.72
C ARG A 383 7.18 -29.04 -4.97
N CYS A 384 7.83 -28.57 -3.93
CA CYS A 384 9.07 -27.84 -4.07
C CYS A 384 10.21 -28.83 -4.21
N LYS A 385 10.61 -29.11 -5.46
CA LYS A 385 11.83 -29.89 -5.76
C LYS A 385 13.10 -29.34 -5.10
N MET A 386 13.09 -28.07 -4.67
CA MET A 386 14.22 -27.40 -4.02
C MET A 386 14.08 -27.29 -2.50
N ALA A 387 12.96 -27.72 -1.90
CA ALA A 387 12.70 -27.58 -0.46
C ALA A 387 12.40 -28.92 0.19
N ASN A 388 13.28 -29.91 0.01
CA ASN A 388 13.37 -31.10 0.89
C ASN A 388 13.89 -30.72 2.29
N GLN A 389 13.75 -29.46 2.71
CA GLN A 389 14.08 -29.05 4.06
C GLN A 389 12.81 -29.17 4.88
N PRO A 390 12.77 -30.08 5.86
CA PRO A 390 11.63 -30.20 6.74
C PRO A 390 11.40 -28.88 7.47
N THR A 391 10.16 -28.40 7.45
CA THR A 391 9.80 -27.10 8.03
C THR A 391 8.82 -27.29 9.19
N SER A 392 8.79 -26.33 10.12
CA SER A 392 7.82 -26.36 11.21
C SER A 392 6.40 -26.15 10.67
N TRP A 393 5.38 -26.62 11.39
CA TRP A 393 3.99 -26.33 11.03
C TRP A 393 3.70 -24.81 10.99
N ARG A 394 4.46 -24.00 11.74
CA ARG A 394 4.35 -22.53 11.78
C ARG A 394 4.95 -21.86 10.54
N ASP A 395 5.94 -22.48 9.90
CA ASP A 395 6.59 -21.96 8.70
C ASP A 395 5.94 -22.45 7.40
N ALA A 396 5.24 -23.58 7.44
CA ALA A 396 4.55 -24.16 6.28
C ALA A 396 3.53 -23.22 5.62
N PRO A 397 2.71 -22.42 6.33
CA PRO A 397 1.83 -21.42 5.71
C PRO A 397 2.60 -20.35 4.91
N ALA A 398 3.72 -19.87 5.48
CA ALA A 398 4.57 -18.88 4.82
C ALA A 398 5.21 -19.44 3.54
N HIS A 399 5.68 -20.68 3.60
CA HIS A 399 6.12 -21.39 2.41
C HIS A 399 5.00 -21.50 1.37
N SER A 400 3.82 -21.95 1.78
CA SER A 400 2.66 -22.16 0.89
C SER A 400 2.33 -20.90 0.10
N ALA A 401 2.23 -19.77 0.78
CA ALA A 401 1.86 -18.53 0.10
C ALA A 401 3.01 -17.85 -0.64
N LYS A 402 4.27 -18.08 -0.26
CA LYS A 402 5.42 -17.55 -1.01
C LYS A 402 5.67 -18.30 -2.33
N PHE A 403 5.59 -19.63 -2.31
CA PHE A 403 6.05 -20.45 -3.43
C PHE A 403 4.93 -21.07 -4.27
N HIS A 404 3.70 -21.13 -3.76
CA HIS A 404 2.57 -21.81 -4.43
C HIS A 404 1.40 -20.85 -4.73
N GLU A 405 1.69 -19.57 -4.98
CA GLU A 405 0.68 -18.52 -5.19
C GLU A 405 -0.11 -18.64 -6.52
N LYS A 406 0.34 -19.45 -7.50
CA LYS A 406 -0.34 -19.60 -8.79
C LYS A 406 -1.28 -20.82 -8.78
N TRP A 407 -2.55 -20.59 -8.42
CA TRP A 407 -3.57 -21.57 -7.99
C TRP A 407 -4.29 -22.41 -9.06
N THR A 408 -3.85 -22.46 -10.33
CA THR A 408 -4.63 -23.19 -11.35
C THR A 408 -4.36 -24.70 -11.38
N THR A 409 -3.38 -25.22 -10.65
CA THR A 409 -3.11 -26.67 -10.64
C THR A 409 -2.73 -27.18 -9.24
N LEU A 410 -3.75 -27.70 -8.53
CA LEU A 410 -3.68 -28.60 -7.37
C LEU A 410 -3.10 -27.93 -6.07
N ASN A 411 -3.57 -28.29 -4.88
CA ASN A 411 -3.07 -27.74 -3.61
C ASN A 411 -1.64 -28.22 -3.30
N PRO A 412 -0.82 -27.47 -2.52
CA PRO A 412 0.41 -28.01 -1.95
C PRO A 412 0.09 -29.24 -1.10
N ARG A 413 0.75 -30.35 -1.40
CA ARG A 413 0.70 -31.55 -0.56
C ARG A 413 1.85 -31.46 0.43
N TRP A 414 1.50 -31.42 1.69
CA TRP A 414 2.44 -31.54 2.79
C TRP A 414 2.47 -33.01 3.25
N GLU A 415 3.65 -33.48 3.62
CA GLU A 415 3.83 -34.81 4.20
C GLU A 415 4.64 -34.65 5.49
N VAL A 416 4.26 -35.39 6.54
CA VAL A 416 5.00 -35.36 7.81
C VAL A 416 6.20 -36.28 7.68
N GLU A 417 7.39 -35.70 7.79
CA GLU A 417 8.63 -36.45 7.95
C GLU A 417 8.81 -36.74 9.44
N VAL A 418 8.63 -38.02 9.80
CA VAL A 418 8.92 -38.52 11.13
C VAL A 418 10.43 -38.76 11.20
N GLU A 419 11.13 -38.04 12.08
CA GLU A 419 12.56 -38.30 12.31
C GLU A 419 12.70 -39.78 12.73
N PRO A 420 13.60 -40.56 12.09
CA PRO A 420 13.77 -41.96 12.43
C PRO A 420 14.14 -42.07 13.91
N GLU A 421 13.45 -42.94 14.65
CA GLU A 421 13.76 -43.23 16.06
C GLU A 421 15.26 -43.56 16.16
N SER A 422 15.98 -42.72 16.91
CA SER A 422 17.45 -42.80 17.03
C SER A 422 17.91 -43.80 18.07
#